data_AF-A0A7L3ZDZ8-F1
#
_entry.id   AF-A0A7L3ZDZ8-F1
#
_cell.length_a   1.000
_cell.length_b   1.000
_cell.length_c   1.000
_cell.angle_alpha   90.00
_cell.angle_beta   90.00
_cell.angle_gamma   90.00
#
_symmetry.space_group_name_H-M   'P 1'
#
loop_
_entity.id
_entity.type
_entity.pdbx_description
1 polymer ?
#
loop_
_entity_poly.entity_id
_entity_poly.type
_entity_poly.pdbx_seq_one_letter_code
_entity_poly.pdbx_strand_id
1 'polypeptide(L)'
;PEWSSPAFQQLSGVTQTCATKTVGWDYVAYFCYPFTLEMFFTQGDESEDSLPQWPVLYFEVLSLDFWQRYRVEGYGSLVLPASPGLHMLTIPTWRPVDLGTVAELRRFFIGGSPELEDITYVRIPSTFKGERLSRFGFRTETTGSVTFRLYCLQQSKAFLETSALRQRMQSVLDRLGGSSQQSSVYNVLEAFQRARRRMQEARESLPQDLISTSASAV
;
A
#
# COMPACT_ATOMS: atom_id res chain seq x y z
N PRO A 1 4.65 12.95 3.33
CA PRO A 1 4.72 11.68 2.58
C PRO A 1 6.05 10.96 2.87
N GLU A 2 5.98 9.88 3.62
CA GLU A 2 7.15 9.12 4.10
C GLU A 2 7.66 8.08 3.09
N TRP A 3 6.94 7.91 1.98
CA TRP A 3 7.33 7.06 0.86
C TRP A 3 8.03 7.86 -0.23
N SER A 4 9.12 7.31 -0.76
CA SER A 4 9.88 7.84 -1.90
C SER A 4 10.17 6.74 -2.91
N SER A 5 10.48 7.11 -4.15
CA SER A 5 10.91 6.18 -5.21
C SER A 5 12.18 6.71 -5.87
N PRO A 6 12.96 5.85 -6.57
CA PRO A 6 14.08 6.33 -7.37
C PRO A 6 13.62 7.38 -8.39
N ALA A 7 14.44 8.42 -8.63
CA ALA A 7 14.06 9.53 -9.51
C ALA A 7 13.85 9.13 -10.98
N PHE A 8 14.49 8.03 -11.42
CA PHE A 8 14.36 7.50 -12.77
C PHE A 8 13.16 6.55 -12.94
N GLN A 9 12.49 6.17 -11.85
CA GLN A 9 11.40 5.19 -11.90
C GLN A 9 10.13 5.84 -12.43
N GLN A 10 9.57 5.26 -13.49
CA GLN A 10 8.29 5.69 -14.02
C GLN A 10 7.14 5.20 -13.12
N LEU A 11 6.32 6.12 -12.61
CA LEU A 11 5.20 5.82 -11.70
C LEU A 11 3.83 5.76 -12.39
N SER A 12 3.80 5.90 -13.71
CA SER A 12 2.59 5.83 -14.53
C SER A 12 2.90 5.15 -15.85
N GLY A 13 1.91 4.49 -16.45
CA GLY A 13 2.10 3.76 -17.70
C GLY A 13 0.77 3.38 -18.32
N VAL A 14 0.83 2.88 -19.55
CA VAL A 14 -0.31 2.39 -20.31
C VAL A 14 0.02 0.99 -20.81
N THR A 15 -0.91 0.07 -20.67
CA THR A 15 -0.76 -1.30 -21.15
C THR A 15 -0.97 -1.38 -22.66
N GLN A 16 -0.53 -2.47 -23.28
CA GLN A 16 -0.91 -2.75 -24.66
C GLN A 16 -2.43 -2.93 -24.80
N THR A 17 -2.93 -2.67 -26.00
CA THR A 17 -4.29 -3.04 -26.39
C THR A 17 -4.41 -4.55 -26.55
N CYS A 18 -5.53 -5.12 -26.11
CA CYS A 18 -5.83 -6.54 -26.28
C CYS A 18 -7.28 -6.74 -26.74
N ALA A 19 -7.53 -7.83 -27.44
CA ALA A 19 -8.88 -8.25 -27.82
C ALA A 19 -9.53 -9.01 -26.66
N THR A 20 -10.83 -8.78 -26.45
CA THR A 20 -11.64 -9.55 -25.51
C THR A 20 -12.02 -10.90 -26.13
N LYS A 21 -12.13 -11.92 -25.28
CA LYS A 21 -12.72 -13.22 -25.64
C LYS A 21 -13.79 -13.60 -24.64
N THR A 22 -14.76 -14.39 -25.07
CA THR A 22 -15.80 -14.91 -24.18
C THR A 22 -15.29 -16.13 -23.40
N VAL A 23 -15.41 -16.10 -22.08
CA VAL A 23 -15.12 -17.23 -21.18
C VAL A 23 -16.37 -17.49 -20.36
N GLY A 24 -17.10 -18.56 -20.66
CA GLY A 24 -18.42 -18.78 -20.08
C GLY A 24 -19.39 -17.68 -20.52
N TRP A 25 -19.87 -16.88 -19.57
CA TRP A 25 -20.79 -15.75 -19.80
C TRP A 25 -20.07 -14.40 -19.79
N ASP A 26 -18.78 -14.36 -19.47
CA ASP A 26 -18.02 -13.13 -19.29
C ASP A 26 -17.16 -12.80 -20.50
N TYR A 27 -16.98 -11.51 -20.77
CA TYR A 27 -15.96 -11.01 -21.69
C TYR A 27 -14.67 -10.75 -20.92
N VAL A 28 -13.61 -11.48 -21.27
CA VAL A 28 -12.32 -11.42 -20.58
C VAL A 28 -11.23 -11.00 -21.54
N ALA A 29 -10.45 -10.00 -21.14
CA ALA A 29 -9.25 -9.56 -21.84
C ALA A 29 -8.02 -10.04 -21.07
N TYR A 30 -7.11 -10.74 -21.76
CA TYR A 30 -5.84 -11.17 -21.18
C TYR A 30 -4.72 -10.36 -21.81
N PHE A 31 -4.09 -9.51 -21.00
CA PHE A 31 -2.87 -8.78 -21.36
C PHE A 31 -1.80 -9.04 -20.30
N CYS A 32 -0.55 -8.84 -20.67
CA CYS A 32 0.60 -8.98 -19.78
C CYS A 32 1.40 -7.70 -19.83
N TYR A 33 1.31 -6.90 -18.77
CA TYR A 33 2.10 -5.69 -18.62
C TYR A 33 2.95 -5.80 -17.35
N PRO A 34 4.18 -6.34 -17.47
CA PRO A 34 5.08 -6.39 -16.33
C PRO A 34 5.59 -4.99 -16.01
N PHE A 35 5.49 -4.59 -14.75
CA PHE A 35 6.10 -3.38 -14.23
C PHE A 35 6.84 -3.68 -12.92
N THR A 36 7.87 -2.90 -12.64
CA THR A 36 8.63 -2.96 -11.39
C THR A 36 8.47 -1.64 -10.67
N LEU A 37 8.23 -1.71 -9.37
CA LEU A 37 8.03 -0.57 -8.52
C LEU A 37 8.89 -0.73 -7.26
N GLU A 38 9.85 0.16 -7.10
CA GLU A 38 10.68 0.29 -5.91
C GLU A 38 10.20 1.51 -5.11
N MET A 39 9.98 1.30 -3.82
CA MET A 39 9.56 2.35 -2.90
C MET A 39 10.30 2.19 -1.57
N PHE A 40 10.74 3.32 -1.02
CA PHE A 40 11.45 3.40 0.24
C PHE A 40 10.59 4.15 1.25
N PHE A 41 10.43 3.55 2.42
CA PHE A 41 9.77 4.17 3.55
C PHE A 41 10.81 4.56 4.59
N THR A 42 10.79 5.83 4.98
CA THR A 42 11.60 6.34 6.09
C THR A 42 10.66 6.86 7.15
N GLN A 43 10.61 6.18 8.29
CA GLN A 43 9.86 6.64 9.46
C GLN A 43 10.56 7.86 10.05
N GLY A 44 9.84 8.98 10.21
CA GLY A 44 10.32 10.15 10.93
C GLY A 44 10.16 10.00 12.45
N ASP A 45 10.83 10.86 13.23
CA ASP A 45 10.85 10.82 14.70
C ASP A 45 9.52 11.25 15.37
N GLU A 46 8.56 11.81 14.61
CA GLU A 46 7.54 12.70 15.19
C GLU A 46 6.11 12.13 15.35
N SER A 47 5.85 10.83 15.15
CA SER A 47 4.55 10.27 15.59
C SER A 47 4.55 8.74 15.76
N GLU A 48 4.66 8.26 17.00
CA GLU A 48 4.51 6.84 17.32
C GLU A 48 3.09 6.28 17.06
N ASP A 49 2.09 7.15 16.89
CA ASP A 49 0.67 6.75 16.89
C ASP A 49 0.00 6.68 15.52
N SER A 50 0.67 7.06 14.42
CA SER A 50 0.06 7.02 13.07
C SER A 50 0.66 5.92 12.19
N LEU A 51 -0.20 4.99 11.74
CA LEU A 51 0.21 3.98 10.77
C LEU A 51 0.50 4.66 9.42
N PRO A 52 1.62 4.32 8.74
CA PRO A 52 1.94 4.94 7.48
C PRO A 52 0.89 4.62 6.43
N GLN A 53 0.53 5.63 5.63
CA GLN A 53 -0.32 5.42 4.47
C GLN A 53 0.43 4.59 3.44
N TRP A 54 -0.04 3.36 3.21
CA TRP A 54 0.59 2.45 2.27
C TRP A 54 0.41 2.91 0.82
N PRO A 55 1.38 2.65 -0.08
CA PRO A 55 1.28 3.10 -1.47
C PRO A 55 0.08 2.50 -2.20
N VAL A 56 -0.51 3.32 -3.07
CA VAL A 56 -1.73 2.99 -3.83
C VAL A 56 -1.45 3.09 -5.32
N LEU A 57 -1.82 2.05 -6.05
CA LEU A 57 -1.86 2.02 -7.50
C LEU A 57 -3.26 2.44 -7.96
N TYR A 58 -3.36 3.53 -8.70
CA TYR A 58 -4.58 3.97 -9.36
C TYR A 58 -4.56 3.49 -10.80
N PHE A 59 -5.71 3.06 -11.33
CA PHE A 59 -5.80 2.60 -12.70
C PHE A 59 -7.14 2.94 -13.33
N GLU A 60 -7.09 3.09 -14.64
CA GLU A 60 -8.22 3.33 -15.51
C GLU A 60 -8.25 2.24 -16.58
N VAL A 61 -9.45 1.73 -16.84
CA VAL A 61 -9.71 0.70 -17.85
C VAL A 61 -10.34 1.39 -19.03
N LEU A 62 -9.72 1.22 -20.20
CA LEU A 62 -10.19 1.79 -21.44
C LEU A 62 -10.62 0.69 -22.41
N SER A 63 -11.71 0.93 -23.14
CA SER A 63 -12.04 0.19 -24.35
C SER A 63 -11.64 1.01 -25.58
N LEU A 64 -11.33 0.31 -26.67
CA LEU A 64 -11.05 0.91 -27.97
C LEU A 64 -12.08 0.39 -28.97
N ASP A 65 -12.80 1.30 -29.62
CA ASP A 65 -13.80 0.93 -30.62
C ASP A 65 -13.22 0.78 -32.03
N PHE A 66 -14.04 0.32 -32.98
CA PHE A 66 -13.66 0.16 -34.38
C PHE A 66 -13.20 1.48 -35.04
N TRP A 67 -13.67 2.62 -34.55
CA TRP A 67 -13.30 3.95 -35.03
C TRP A 67 -12.04 4.51 -34.33
N GLN A 68 -11.28 3.66 -33.63
CA GLN A 68 -10.07 4.04 -32.89
C GLN A 68 -10.32 5.09 -31.79
N ARG A 69 -11.53 5.09 -31.21
CA ARG A 69 -11.87 5.98 -30.10
C ARG A 69 -11.75 5.24 -28.78
N TYR A 70 -11.05 5.86 -27.83
CA TYR A 70 -10.96 5.38 -26.45
C TYR A 70 -12.19 5.77 -25.66
N ARG A 71 -12.61 4.88 -24.76
CA ARG A 71 -13.71 5.12 -23.82
C ARG A 71 -13.35 4.58 -22.46
N VAL A 72 -13.69 5.32 -21.43
CA VAL A 72 -13.49 4.90 -20.04
C VAL A 72 -14.53 3.85 -19.68
N GLU A 73 -14.07 2.63 -19.39
CA GLU A 73 -14.90 1.54 -18.87
C GLU A 73 -14.90 1.49 -17.34
N GLY A 74 -13.88 2.01 -16.68
CA GLY A 74 -13.90 2.08 -15.23
C GLY A 74 -12.60 2.54 -14.61
N TYR A 75 -12.72 3.01 -13.38
CA TYR A 75 -11.63 3.38 -12.52
C TYR A 75 -11.54 2.41 -11.35
N GLY A 76 -10.33 2.25 -10.85
CA GLY A 76 -10.06 1.45 -9.67
C GLY A 76 -8.81 1.93 -8.94
N SER A 77 -8.68 1.49 -7.70
CA SER A 77 -7.49 1.72 -6.90
C SER A 77 -7.14 0.46 -6.12
N LEU A 78 -5.85 0.21 -5.98
CA LEU A 78 -5.30 -0.94 -5.29
C LEU A 78 -4.26 -0.46 -4.28
N VAL A 79 -4.50 -0.69 -3.00
CA VAL A 79 -3.45 -0.56 -1.99
C VAL A 79 -2.48 -1.72 -2.18
N LEU A 80 -1.18 -1.43 -2.35
CA LEU A 80 -0.19 -2.50 -2.56
C LEU A 80 -0.13 -3.44 -1.36
N PRO A 81 0.14 -4.74 -1.55
CA PRO A 81 0.30 -5.66 -0.43
C PRO A 81 1.41 -5.20 0.52
N ALA A 82 1.09 -5.18 1.82
CA ALA A 82 2.06 -4.82 2.87
C ALA A 82 2.87 -6.02 3.39
N SER A 83 2.61 -7.22 2.86
CA SER A 83 3.33 -8.44 3.20
C SER A 83 4.10 -8.98 1.98
N PRO A 84 5.32 -9.51 2.17
CA PRO A 84 6.07 -10.12 1.08
C PRO A 84 5.37 -11.38 0.54
N GLY A 85 5.59 -11.71 -0.73
CA GLY A 85 5.05 -12.91 -1.37
C GLY A 85 4.30 -12.65 -2.68
N LEU A 86 3.67 -13.69 -3.20
CA LEU A 86 2.79 -13.63 -4.37
C LEU A 86 1.36 -13.28 -3.93
N HIS A 87 0.80 -12.23 -4.54
CA HIS A 87 -0.57 -11.79 -4.30
C HIS A 87 -1.36 -11.78 -5.60
N MET A 88 -2.56 -12.34 -5.57
CA MET A 88 -3.54 -12.25 -6.66
C MET A 88 -4.75 -11.47 -6.16
N LEU A 89 -4.97 -10.28 -6.71
CA LEU A 89 -5.97 -9.34 -6.25
C LEU A 89 -6.92 -8.96 -7.39
N THR A 90 -8.21 -9.21 -7.21
CA THR A 90 -9.25 -8.84 -8.18
C THR A 90 -9.96 -7.61 -7.67
N ILE A 91 -9.82 -6.50 -8.40
CA ILE A 91 -10.31 -5.18 -7.97
C ILE A 91 -11.51 -4.81 -8.82
N PRO A 92 -12.71 -4.61 -8.22
CA PRO A 92 -13.87 -4.14 -8.95
C PRO A 92 -13.65 -2.70 -9.41
N THR A 93 -14.17 -2.38 -10.58
CA THR A 93 -14.10 -1.06 -11.18
C THR A 93 -15.47 -0.42 -11.28
N TRP A 94 -15.47 0.90 -11.30
CA TRP A 94 -16.68 1.69 -11.48
C TRP A 94 -16.39 2.91 -12.36
N ARG A 95 -17.42 3.45 -13.00
CA ARG A 95 -17.32 4.72 -13.75
C ARG A 95 -18.46 5.66 -13.37
N PRO A 96 -18.27 6.98 -13.49
CA PRO A 96 -19.36 7.93 -13.37
C PRO A 96 -20.38 7.76 -14.49
N VAL A 97 -21.65 8.04 -14.19
CA VAL A 97 -22.75 7.92 -15.16
C VAL A 97 -23.70 9.10 -15.09
N ASP A 98 -24.10 9.57 -16.27
CA ASP A 98 -25.22 10.49 -16.43
C ASP A 98 -26.54 9.72 -16.49
N LEU A 99 -27.63 10.39 -16.11
CA LEU A 99 -28.96 9.81 -16.22
C LEU A 99 -29.56 9.93 -17.62
N GLY A 100 -30.30 8.90 -18.01
CA GLY A 100 -31.23 8.92 -19.12
C GLY A 100 -30.67 8.30 -20.40
N THR A 101 -31.60 7.88 -21.26
CA THR A 101 -31.30 7.16 -22.51
C THR A 101 -30.38 7.94 -23.45
N VAL A 102 -30.46 9.29 -23.44
CA VAL A 102 -29.59 10.13 -24.27
C VAL A 102 -28.12 9.98 -23.86
N ALA A 103 -27.83 9.85 -22.57
CA ALA A 103 -26.46 9.62 -22.09
C ALA A 103 -25.94 8.25 -22.53
N GLU A 104 -26.77 7.22 -22.45
CA GLU A 104 -26.43 5.86 -22.92
C GLU A 104 -26.18 5.83 -24.42
N LEU A 105 -27.03 6.50 -25.21
CA LEU A 105 -26.87 6.60 -26.67
C LEU A 105 -25.61 7.40 -27.04
N ARG A 106 -25.31 8.50 -26.35
CA ARG A 106 -24.06 9.26 -26.54
C ARG A 106 -22.85 8.39 -26.22
N ARG A 107 -22.89 7.66 -25.10
CA ARG A 107 -21.84 6.71 -24.74
C ARG A 107 -21.72 5.60 -25.76
N PHE A 108 -22.79 5.10 -26.37
CA PHE A 108 -22.73 4.00 -27.33
C PHE A 108 -22.24 4.45 -28.72
N PHE A 109 -22.83 5.51 -29.28
CA PHE A 109 -22.53 5.92 -30.66
C PHE A 109 -21.30 6.82 -30.77
N ILE A 110 -21.14 7.75 -29.83
CA ILE A 110 -20.13 8.82 -29.92
C ILE A 110 -18.95 8.55 -28.98
N GLY A 111 -19.16 7.74 -27.93
CA GLY A 111 -18.16 7.48 -26.90
C GLY A 111 -18.11 8.54 -25.82
N GLY A 112 -19.06 9.49 -25.82
CA GLY A 112 -19.14 10.51 -24.78
C GLY A 112 -19.64 9.90 -23.47
N SER A 113 -18.84 10.02 -22.42
CA SER A 113 -19.24 9.72 -21.04
C SER A 113 -18.60 10.71 -20.06
N PRO A 114 -19.15 10.87 -18.86
CA PRO A 114 -18.44 11.56 -17.79
C PRO A 114 -17.12 10.86 -17.47
N GLU A 115 -16.10 11.64 -17.12
CA GLU A 115 -14.76 11.17 -16.76
C GLU A 115 -14.32 11.86 -15.48
N LEU A 116 -13.38 11.24 -14.75
CA LEU A 116 -12.78 11.88 -13.58
C LEU A 116 -11.69 12.84 -14.03
N GLU A 117 -11.75 14.09 -13.57
CA GLU A 117 -10.66 15.06 -13.77
C GLU A 117 -9.39 14.64 -13.00
N ASP A 118 -9.58 14.07 -11.80
CA ASP A 118 -8.52 13.54 -10.95
C ASP A 118 -8.81 12.07 -10.62
N ILE A 119 -7.94 11.16 -11.09
CA ILE A 119 -8.05 9.72 -10.84
C ILE A 119 -7.98 9.37 -9.34
N THR A 120 -7.39 10.23 -8.50
CA THR A 120 -7.33 10.00 -7.06
C THR A 120 -8.70 10.16 -6.38
N TYR A 121 -9.71 10.71 -7.08
CA TYR A 121 -11.11 10.74 -6.64
C TYR A 121 -11.73 9.35 -6.46
N VAL A 122 -11.11 8.32 -7.04
CA VAL A 122 -11.45 6.91 -6.75
C VAL A 122 -11.34 6.60 -5.25
N ARG A 123 -10.40 7.27 -4.58
CA ARG A 123 -10.21 7.23 -3.13
C ARG A 123 -10.43 8.65 -2.59
N ILE A 124 -9.55 9.17 -1.76
CA ILE A 124 -9.64 10.56 -1.31
C ILE A 124 -8.74 11.39 -2.24
N PRO A 125 -9.27 12.40 -2.94
CA PRO A 125 -8.47 13.24 -3.83
C PRO A 125 -7.30 13.85 -3.08
N SER A 126 -6.14 13.88 -3.72
CA SER A 126 -4.94 14.51 -3.14
C SER A 126 -5.14 16.00 -2.83
N THR A 127 -6.06 16.66 -3.54
CA THR A 127 -6.43 18.06 -3.40
C THR A 127 -7.41 18.35 -2.26
N PHE A 128 -8.02 17.31 -1.66
CA PHE A 128 -9.05 17.49 -0.64
C PHE A 128 -8.46 17.87 0.72
N LYS A 129 -8.93 18.99 1.30
CA LYS A 129 -8.44 19.56 2.58
C LYS A 129 -9.49 19.59 3.71
N GLY A 130 -10.66 18.98 3.49
CA GLY A 130 -11.75 18.96 4.48
C GLY A 130 -11.74 17.74 5.39
N GLU A 131 -12.57 17.75 6.42
CA GLU A 131 -12.76 16.57 7.30
C GLU A 131 -13.68 15.51 6.68
N ARG A 132 -14.64 15.93 5.84
CA ARG A 132 -15.67 15.06 5.27
C ARG A 132 -15.84 15.29 3.78
N LEU A 133 -15.46 14.30 2.98
CA LEU A 133 -15.72 14.31 1.53
C LEU A 133 -17.12 13.76 1.25
N SER A 134 -18.06 14.64 0.92
CA SER A 134 -19.38 14.22 0.45
C SER A 134 -19.33 13.84 -1.04
N ARG A 135 -19.80 12.63 -1.36
CA ARG A 135 -20.06 12.19 -2.75
C ARG A 135 -21.55 12.15 -3.09
N PHE A 136 -22.39 12.83 -2.29
CA PHE A 136 -23.82 12.83 -2.51
C PHE A 136 -24.17 13.43 -3.89
N GLY A 137 -25.04 12.75 -4.63
CA GLY A 137 -25.41 13.13 -5.99
C GLY A 137 -24.42 12.66 -7.07
N PHE A 138 -23.23 12.17 -6.69
CA PHE A 138 -22.29 11.57 -7.63
C PHE A 138 -22.75 10.13 -7.97
N ARG A 139 -23.18 9.94 -9.21
CA ARG A 139 -23.74 8.66 -9.67
C ARG A 139 -22.67 7.84 -10.35
N THR A 140 -22.60 6.57 -10.00
CA THR A 140 -21.64 5.62 -10.55
C THR A 140 -22.33 4.33 -10.94
N GLU A 141 -21.70 3.61 -11.86
CA GLU A 141 -22.08 2.27 -12.26
C GLU A 141 -20.88 1.34 -12.11
N THR A 142 -21.12 0.14 -11.57
CA THR A 142 -20.12 -0.93 -11.52
C THR A 142 -20.01 -1.58 -12.90
N THR A 143 -18.79 -1.76 -13.41
CA THR A 143 -18.58 -2.24 -14.78
C THR A 143 -17.94 -3.61 -14.85
N GLY A 144 -16.81 -3.80 -14.19
CA GLY A 144 -16.04 -5.03 -14.28
C GLY A 144 -15.02 -5.14 -13.17
N SER A 145 -13.97 -5.93 -13.41
CA SER A 145 -12.86 -6.05 -12.47
C SER A 145 -11.54 -6.27 -13.19
N VAL A 146 -10.44 -5.85 -12.55
CA VAL A 146 -9.07 -6.07 -13.02
C VAL A 146 -8.35 -6.95 -12.02
N THR A 147 -7.72 -8.01 -12.52
CA THR A 147 -6.92 -8.91 -11.69
C THR A 147 -5.44 -8.57 -11.79
N PHE A 148 -4.84 -8.23 -10.65
CA PHE A 148 -3.41 -7.98 -10.50
C PHE A 148 -2.72 -9.20 -9.93
N ARG A 149 -1.57 -9.56 -10.52
CA ARG A 149 -0.64 -10.54 -9.97
C ARG A 149 0.64 -9.81 -9.56
N LEU A 150 0.85 -9.66 -8.26
CA LEU A 150 1.96 -8.91 -7.70
C LEU A 150 2.94 -9.84 -6.97
N TYR A 151 4.23 -9.61 -7.19
CA TYR A 151 5.30 -10.22 -6.41
C TYR A 151 5.89 -9.14 -5.52
N CYS A 152 5.63 -9.23 -4.23
CA CYS A 152 6.06 -8.24 -3.26
C CYS A 152 7.32 -8.74 -2.54
N LEU A 153 8.38 -7.95 -2.61
CA LEU A 153 9.59 -8.11 -1.83
C LEU A 153 9.66 -6.95 -0.84
N GLN A 154 9.91 -7.26 0.43
CA GLN A 154 10.00 -6.26 1.48
C GLN A 154 11.26 -6.48 2.30
N GLN A 155 12.01 -5.41 2.51
CA GLN A 155 13.18 -5.40 3.36
C GLN A 155 13.02 -4.29 4.40
N SER A 156 13.19 -4.62 5.67
CA SER A 156 13.26 -3.63 6.74
C SER A 156 14.15 -4.14 7.87
N LYS A 157 14.87 -3.22 8.50
CA LYS A 157 15.72 -3.50 9.67
C LYS A 157 14.90 -4.05 10.84
N ALA A 158 13.66 -3.59 11.02
CA ALA A 158 12.77 -4.09 12.07
C ALA A 158 12.50 -5.61 11.94
N PHE A 159 12.40 -6.13 10.72
CA PHE A 159 12.25 -7.57 10.49
C PHE A 159 13.53 -8.36 10.80
N LEU A 160 14.71 -7.78 10.51
CA LEU A 160 16.00 -8.39 10.84
C LEU A 160 16.23 -8.44 12.35
N GLU A 161 15.88 -7.38 13.08
CA GLU A 161 15.98 -7.37 14.54
C GLU A 161 15.07 -8.42 15.17
N THR A 162 13.85 -8.58 14.66
CA THR A 162 12.89 -9.57 15.17
C THR A 162 13.35 -11.01 14.92
N SER A 163 13.92 -11.29 13.74
CA SER A 163 14.42 -12.62 13.40
C SER A 163 15.72 -12.95 14.15
N ALA A 164 16.66 -12.00 14.25
CA ALA A 164 17.87 -12.15 15.05
C ALA A 164 17.56 -12.31 16.54
N LEU A 165 16.57 -11.56 17.05
CA LEU A 165 16.08 -11.72 18.40
C LEU A 165 15.49 -13.11 18.60
N ARG A 166 14.62 -13.58 17.70
CA ARG A 166 14.03 -14.92 17.77
C ARG A 166 15.10 -16.02 17.71
N GLN A 167 16.11 -15.91 16.84
CA GLN A 167 17.23 -16.87 16.76
C GLN A 167 18.11 -16.84 18.01
N ARG A 168 18.41 -15.65 18.53
CA ARG A 168 19.16 -15.49 19.79
C ARG A 168 18.36 -16.07 20.97
N MET A 169 17.05 -15.85 21.00
CA MET A 169 16.17 -16.40 22.03
C MET A 169 16.03 -17.92 21.92
N GLN A 170 15.94 -18.48 20.71
CA GLN A 170 15.94 -19.92 20.47
C GLN A 170 17.26 -20.56 20.94
N SER A 171 18.41 -19.97 20.58
CA SER A 171 19.71 -20.49 21.04
C SER A 171 19.92 -20.34 22.56
N VAL A 172 19.37 -19.31 23.20
CA VAL A 172 19.37 -19.18 24.66
C VAL A 172 18.45 -20.21 25.31
N LEU A 173 17.26 -20.46 24.75
CA LEU A 173 16.31 -21.45 25.23
C LEU A 173 16.86 -22.88 25.08
N ASP A 174 17.52 -23.18 23.96
CA ASP A 174 18.19 -24.48 23.71
C ASP A 174 19.34 -24.72 24.68
N ARG A 175 20.08 -23.66 25.07
CA ARG A 175 21.13 -23.73 26.10
C ARG A 175 20.58 -23.91 27.52
N LEU A 176 19.34 -23.50 27.76
CA LEU A 176 18.72 -23.52 29.09
C LEU A 176 17.97 -24.82 29.41
N GLY A 177 17.87 -25.78 28.46
CA GLY A 177 17.35 -27.13 28.70
C GLY A 177 15.86 -27.15 29.06
N GLY A 178 15.01 -27.56 28.12
CA GLY A 178 13.55 -27.52 28.29
C GLY A 178 13.03 -28.32 29.49
N SER A 179 12.31 -27.65 30.40
CA SER A 179 11.11 -28.20 31.04
C SER A 179 10.22 -27.09 31.67
N SER A 180 8.93 -27.19 31.37
CA SER A 180 7.74 -26.69 32.10
C SER A 180 7.54 -25.20 32.47
N GLN A 181 8.53 -24.31 32.47
CA GLN A 181 8.37 -22.88 32.82
C GLN A 181 8.62 -21.90 31.64
N GLN A 182 8.34 -22.34 30.42
CA GLN A 182 8.77 -21.65 29.19
C GLN A 182 8.06 -20.30 28.93
N SER A 183 6.82 -20.10 29.40
CA SER A 183 6.07 -18.85 29.18
C SER A 183 6.47 -17.73 30.15
N SER A 184 6.83 -18.05 31.40
CA SER A 184 7.22 -17.06 32.40
C SER A 184 8.58 -16.45 32.07
N VAL A 185 9.54 -17.27 31.63
CA VAL A 185 10.87 -16.82 31.23
C VAL A 185 10.82 -15.95 29.96
N TYR A 186 9.95 -16.29 29.02
CA TYR A 186 9.75 -15.49 27.80
C TYR A 186 9.26 -14.07 28.12
N ASN A 187 8.22 -13.95 28.95
CA ASN A 187 7.66 -12.66 29.34
C ASN A 187 8.66 -11.81 30.13
N VAL A 188 9.47 -12.43 31.00
CA VAL A 188 10.49 -11.72 31.78
C VAL A 188 11.62 -11.20 30.89
N LEU A 189 12.08 -12.00 29.92
CA LEU A 189 13.12 -11.58 28.98
C LEU A 189 12.65 -10.46 28.06
N GLU A 190 11.42 -10.54 27.55
CA GLU A 190 10.83 -9.47 26.73
C GLU A 190 10.69 -8.16 27.55
N ALA A 191 10.21 -8.26 28.79
CA ALA A 191 10.10 -7.11 29.69
C ALA A 191 11.47 -6.47 30.00
N PHE A 192 12.50 -7.29 30.24
CA PHE A 192 13.86 -6.82 30.49
C PHE A 192 14.46 -6.11 29.27
N GLN A 193 14.27 -6.65 28.07
CA GLN A 193 14.78 -6.03 26.85
C GLN A 193 14.03 -4.73 26.51
N ARG A 194 12.71 -4.69 26.71
CA ARG A 194 11.90 -3.47 26.57
C ARG A 194 12.35 -2.41 27.58
N ALA A 195 12.62 -2.79 28.82
CA ALA A 195 13.15 -1.88 29.85
C ALA A 195 14.56 -1.36 29.50
N ARG A 196 15.43 -2.24 28.99
CA ARG A 196 16.79 -1.87 28.57
C ARG A 196 16.79 -0.90 27.39
N ARG A 197 15.91 -1.09 26.40
CA ARG A 197 15.78 -0.18 25.25
C ARG A 197 15.36 1.22 25.70
N ARG A 198 14.35 1.30 26.56
CA ARG A 198 13.91 2.57 27.18
C ARG A 198 15.02 3.25 27.98
N MET A 199 15.82 2.49 28.72
CA MET A 199 16.98 3.05 29.44
C MET A 199 18.05 3.61 28.49
N GLN A 200 18.22 2.98 27.33
CA GLN A 200 19.22 3.38 26.34
C GLN A 200 18.79 4.64 25.60
N GLU A 201 17.52 4.69 25.18
CA GLU A 201 16.87 5.89 24.63
C GLU A 201 16.90 7.06 25.63
N ALA A 202 16.57 6.80 26.90
CA ALA A 202 16.63 7.83 27.95
C ALA A 202 18.05 8.33 28.23
N ARG A 203 19.06 7.46 28.09
CA ARG A 203 20.48 7.82 28.22
C ARG A 203 20.96 8.69 27.05
N GLU A 204 20.45 8.44 25.85
CA GLU A 204 20.77 9.22 24.65
C GLU A 204 20.06 10.58 24.65
N SER A 205 18.87 10.68 25.27
CA SER A 205 18.14 11.94 25.46
C SER A 205 18.64 12.81 26.64
N LEU A 206 19.66 12.37 27.37
CA LEU A 206 20.15 13.05 28.58
C LEU A 206 21.13 14.18 28.21
N PRO A 207 20.92 15.43 28.69
CA PRO A 207 21.83 16.54 28.39
C PRO A 207 23.25 16.27 28.92
N GLN A 208 24.25 16.61 28.11
CA GLN A 208 25.68 16.33 28.40
C GLN A 208 26.20 17.00 29.69
N ASP A 209 25.49 18.01 30.20
CA ASP A 209 25.85 18.75 31.41
C ASP A 209 25.78 17.90 32.70
N LEU A 210 25.00 16.82 32.72
CA LEU A 210 24.90 15.91 33.87
C LEU A 210 25.93 14.76 33.83
N ILE A 211 26.56 14.52 32.68
CA ILE A 211 27.49 13.39 32.48
C ILE A 211 28.90 13.78 32.94
N SER A 212 29.26 15.05 32.88
CA SER A 212 30.60 15.56 33.21
C SER A 212 30.85 15.76 34.72
N THR A 213 29.80 15.85 35.54
CA THR A 213 29.95 16.16 36.99
C THR A 213 30.45 14.98 37.83
N SER A 214 30.47 13.75 37.29
CA SER A 214 30.88 12.55 38.03
C SER A 214 32.34 12.10 37.81
N ALA A 215 33.09 12.79 36.93
CA ALA A 215 34.48 12.42 36.62
C ALA A 215 35.55 13.25 37.38
N SER A 216 35.15 14.24 38.18
CA SER A 216 36.07 15.08 38.96
C SER A 216 35.81 14.92 40.47
N ALA A 217 36.13 13.75 41.02
CA ALA A 217 36.24 13.54 42.46
C ALA A 217 37.20 12.37 42.76
N VAL A 218 38.49 12.58 42.48
CA VAL A 218 39.64 12.00 43.22
C VAL A 218 40.74 13.05 43.21
#